data_AF-A0AAD1H4D7-F1
#
_entry.id   AF-A0AAD1H4D7-F1
#
_cell.length_a   1.000
_cell.length_b   1.000
_cell.length_c   1.000
_cell.angle_alpha   90.00
_cell.angle_beta   90.00
_cell.angle_gamma   90.00
#
_symmetry.space_group_name_H-M   'P 1'
#
loop_
_entity.id
_entity.type
_entity.pdbx_description
1 polymer ?
#
loop_
_entity_poly.entity_id
_entity_poly.type
_entity_poly.pdbx_seq_one_letter_code
_entity_poly.pdbx_strand_id
1 'polypeptide(L)'
;MAIGGVVDGTTGHVDHPRLGWRQAPVGPVLAEALGLPVSVASHVDAMAGAELLLGMRRFAPNSSTSLYVYARETVGYALVIGGRVHSPASGPGTIANLPAHSELLGGSGQLESTVSDEAVLAAARRLRILPAVRNGGPATAITELIKAARTGNQQARELLAERARVLGEAVALLRDLLNPDDLVVGGQAFTEYPEGMEHVEAAFAARSVLPARDIQLTAFGNRVQEAGAGIVSLGGLYADPLGGMRRALGAPARGALGSPLRVTGAAAPDTSA
;
A
#
# COMPACT_ATOMS: atom_id res chain seq x y z
N MET A 1 -1.32 -5.33 -10.22
CA MET A 1 -1.12 -3.87 -10.02
C MET A 1 -1.84 -3.44 -8.75
N ALA A 2 -1.17 -2.70 -7.88
CA ALA A 2 -1.77 -2.07 -6.71
C ALA A 2 -1.85 -0.55 -6.94
N ILE A 3 -3.00 0.06 -6.68
CA ILE A 3 -3.22 1.51 -6.91
C ILE A 3 -4.12 2.12 -5.83
N GLY A 4 -3.99 3.43 -5.60
CA GLY A 4 -4.92 4.19 -4.77
C GLY A 4 -6.28 4.42 -5.44
N GLY A 5 -7.20 5.00 -4.69
CA GLY A 5 -8.57 5.22 -5.16
C GLY A 5 -9.47 4.01 -4.90
N VAL A 6 -10.66 4.05 -5.49
CA VAL A 6 -11.65 2.97 -5.40
C VAL A 6 -11.42 2.05 -6.60
N VAL A 7 -11.16 0.77 -6.32
CA VAL A 7 -10.86 -0.24 -7.33
C VAL A 7 -11.97 -1.29 -7.32
N ASP A 8 -12.55 -1.53 -8.49
CA ASP A 8 -13.32 -2.75 -8.72
C ASP A 8 -12.35 -3.86 -9.15
N GLY A 9 -12.04 -4.76 -8.21
CA GLY A 9 -11.12 -5.87 -8.46
C GLY A 9 -11.65 -6.91 -9.46
N THR A 10 -12.96 -6.91 -9.75
CA THR A 10 -13.57 -7.84 -10.72
C THR A 10 -13.37 -7.35 -12.15
N THR A 11 -13.62 -6.07 -12.39
CA THR A 11 -13.56 -5.48 -13.73
C THR A 11 -12.23 -4.79 -14.02
N GLY A 12 -11.42 -4.51 -12.99
CA GLY A 12 -10.18 -3.74 -13.10
C GLY A 12 -10.39 -2.24 -13.34
N HIS A 13 -11.59 -1.73 -13.07
CA HIS A 13 -11.90 -0.29 -13.19
C HIS A 13 -11.50 0.48 -11.94
N VAL A 14 -11.10 1.74 -12.11
CA VAL A 14 -10.57 2.58 -11.03
C VAL A 14 -11.19 3.98 -11.05
N ASP A 15 -11.67 4.42 -9.88
CA ASP A 15 -11.98 5.81 -9.59
C ASP A 15 -10.83 6.42 -8.76
N HIS A 16 -10.18 7.47 -9.28
CA HIS A 16 -9.04 8.10 -8.61
C HIS A 16 -9.14 9.63 -8.64
N PRO A 17 -9.67 10.26 -7.58
CA PRO A 17 -9.92 11.71 -7.54
C PRO A 17 -8.68 12.57 -7.87
N ARG A 18 -7.53 12.22 -7.28
CA ARG A 18 -6.24 12.92 -7.52
C ARG A 18 -5.75 12.86 -8.97
N LEU A 19 -6.15 11.83 -9.73
CA LEU A 19 -5.78 11.67 -11.15
C LEU A 19 -6.91 12.12 -12.08
N GLY A 20 -8.05 12.57 -11.52
CA GLY A 20 -9.26 12.90 -12.29
C GLY A 20 -9.92 11.68 -12.95
N TRP A 21 -9.61 10.47 -12.50
CA TRP A 21 -10.14 9.25 -13.11
C TRP A 21 -11.52 8.91 -12.57
N ARG A 22 -12.42 8.56 -13.47
CA ARG A 22 -13.75 8.00 -13.17
C ARG A 22 -13.98 6.78 -14.04
N GLN A 23 -14.22 5.62 -13.41
CA GLN A 23 -14.40 4.32 -14.06
C GLN A 23 -13.34 4.08 -15.15
N ALA A 24 -12.08 4.39 -14.84
CA ALA A 24 -11.00 4.23 -15.79
C ALA A 24 -10.70 2.73 -15.96
N PRO A 25 -10.65 2.20 -17.20
CA PRO A 25 -10.46 0.77 -17.47
C PRO A 25 -8.98 0.35 -17.36
N VAL A 26 -8.37 0.58 -16.20
CA VAL A 26 -6.93 0.37 -15.97
C VAL A 26 -6.53 -1.08 -16.24
N GLY A 27 -7.29 -2.04 -15.68
CA GLY A 27 -7.06 -3.47 -15.89
C GLY A 27 -7.11 -3.89 -17.36
N PRO A 28 -8.23 -3.61 -18.07
CA PRO A 28 -8.35 -3.91 -19.49
C PRO A 28 -7.25 -3.31 -20.37
N VAL A 29 -6.93 -2.02 -20.17
CA VAL A 29 -5.90 -1.31 -20.96
C VAL A 29 -4.51 -1.94 -20.75
N LEU A 30 -4.16 -2.27 -19.49
CA LEU A 30 -2.88 -2.92 -19.21
C LEU A 30 -2.84 -4.35 -19.72
N ALA A 31 -3.95 -5.09 -19.64
CA ALA A 31 -4.02 -6.46 -20.15
C ALA A 31 -3.82 -6.50 -21.67
N GLU A 32 -4.43 -5.56 -22.40
CA GLU A 32 -4.25 -5.41 -23.84
C GLU A 32 -2.79 -5.07 -24.19
N ALA A 33 -2.21 -4.07 -23.52
CA ALA A 33 -0.84 -3.63 -23.79
C ALA A 33 0.22 -4.68 -23.46
N LEU A 34 0.02 -5.47 -22.38
CA LEU A 34 0.99 -6.47 -21.93
C LEU A 34 0.75 -7.85 -22.56
N GLY A 35 -0.45 -8.12 -23.09
CA GLY A 35 -0.84 -9.44 -23.57
C GLY A 35 -0.87 -10.51 -22.48
N LEU A 36 -1.03 -10.09 -21.22
CA LEU A 36 -1.01 -10.94 -20.02
C LEU A 36 -2.25 -10.68 -19.16
N PRO A 37 -2.71 -11.66 -18.36
CA PRO A 37 -3.73 -11.43 -17.34
C PRO A 37 -3.25 -10.37 -16.34
N VAL A 38 -4.07 -9.34 -16.12
CA VAL A 38 -3.78 -8.27 -15.16
C VAL A 38 -4.84 -8.27 -14.06
N SER A 39 -4.38 -8.34 -12.81
CA SER A 39 -5.21 -8.06 -11.64
C SER A 39 -4.92 -6.65 -11.12
N VAL A 40 -5.98 -5.91 -10.78
CA VAL A 40 -5.90 -4.58 -10.17
C VAL A 40 -6.54 -4.66 -8.80
N ALA A 41 -5.86 -4.11 -7.78
CA ALA A 41 -6.40 -4.05 -6.43
C ALA A 41 -6.09 -2.70 -5.77
N SER A 42 -6.89 -2.38 -4.74
CA SER A 42 -6.59 -1.31 -3.79
C SER A 42 -5.22 -1.54 -3.17
N HIS A 43 -4.40 -0.49 -3.10
CA HIS A 43 -3.06 -0.61 -2.52
C HIS A 43 -3.10 -1.03 -1.05
N VAL A 44 -4.08 -0.56 -0.27
CA VAL A 44 -4.16 -0.86 1.17
C VAL A 44 -4.57 -2.32 1.37
N ASP A 45 -5.57 -2.78 0.61
CA ASP A 45 -6.02 -4.18 0.63
C ASP A 45 -4.88 -5.11 0.23
N ALA A 46 -4.09 -4.72 -0.79
CA ALA A 46 -2.94 -5.48 -1.23
C ALA A 46 -1.85 -5.57 -0.16
N MET A 47 -1.58 -4.49 0.57
CA MET A 47 -0.63 -4.47 1.68
C MET A 47 -1.11 -5.34 2.85
N ALA A 48 -2.39 -5.25 3.22
CA ALA A 48 -2.98 -6.13 4.23
C ALA A 48 -2.92 -7.60 3.79
N GLY A 49 -3.10 -7.88 2.50
CA GLY A 49 -2.89 -9.21 1.93
C GLY A 49 -1.44 -9.69 2.03
N ALA A 50 -0.47 -8.79 1.91
CA ALA A 50 0.94 -9.11 2.13
C ALA A 50 1.26 -9.43 3.59
N GLU A 51 0.71 -8.67 4.54
CA GLU A 51 0.82 -9.04 5.96
C GLU A 51 0.18 -10.39 6.24
N LEU A 52 -1.00 -10.65 5.69
CA LEU A 52 -1.71 -11.92 5.86
C LEU A 52 -0.93 -13.12 5.33
N LEU A 53 -0.35 -13.01 4.13
CA LEU A 53 0.26 -14.15 3.43
C LEU A 53 1.74 -14.33 3.73
N LEU A 54 2.45 -13.23 3.97
CA LEU A 54 3.92 -13.19 4.03
C LEU A 54 4.44 -12.55 5.33
N GLY A 55 3.57 -12.03 6.19
CA GLY A 55 3.95 -11.54 7.50
C GLY A 55 4.58 -12.65 8.34
N MET A 56 5.82 -12.43 8.81
CA MET A 56 6.53 -13.42 9.63
C MET A 56 5.87 -13.66 11.00
N ARG A 57 5.03 -12.72 11.43
CA ARG A 57 4.22 -12.86 12.64
C ARG A 57 2.93 -13.54 12.23
N ARG A 58 2.84 -14.84 12.46
CA ARG A 58 1.55 -15.53 12.41
C ARG A 58 0.64 -14.76 13.35
N PHE A 59 -0.44 -14.19 12.81
CA PHE A 59 -1.61 -13.80 13.58
C PHE A 59 -1.80 -14.85 14.68
N ALA A 60 -2.05 -14.42 15.91
CA ALA A 60 -2.24 -15.36 17.00
C ALA A 60 -3.20 -16.46 16.52
N PRO A 61 -3.00 -17.74 16.86
CA PRO A 61 -3.77 -18.85 16.27
C PRO A 61 -5.31 -18.72 16.40
N ASN A 62 -5.79 -17.76 17.20
CA ASN A 62 -7.19 -17.42 17.40
C ASN A 62 -7.59 -16.03 16.88
N SER A 63 -6.70 -15.30 16.20
CA SER A 63 -7.00 -13.97 15.68
C SER A 63 -7.85 -14.10 14.43
N SER A 64 -9.12 -13.79 14.59
CA SER A 64 -10.15 -13.90 13.57
C SER A 64 -10.25 -12.61 12.74
N THR A 65 -9.81 -11.50 13.33
CA THR A 65 -9.95 -10.16 12.75
C THR A 65 -8.68 -9.33 12.92
N SER A 66 -8.20 -8.70 11.84
CA SER A 66 -7.09 -7.76 11.90
C SER A 66 -7.43 -6.48 11.17
N LEU A 67 -7.04 -5.34 11.75
CA LEU A 67 -7.11 -4.03 11.11
C LEU A 67 -5.71 -3.62 10.66
N TYR A 68 -5.56 -3.30 9.38
CA TYR A 68 -4.35 -2.70 8.83
C TYR A 68 -4.63 -1.23 8.51
N VAL A 69 -3.85 -0.31 9.08
CA VAL A 69 -3.96 1.13 8.81
C VAL A 69 -2.72 1.60 8.07
N TYR A 70 -2.92 2.25 6.94
CA TYR A 70 -1.85 2.80 6.10
C TYR A 70 -1.82 4.33 6.16
N ALA A 71 -0.62 4.91 6.28
CA ALA A 71 -0.43 6.34 6.11
C ALA A 71 0.90 6.70 5.41
N ARG A 72 0.80 7.57 4.42
CA ARG A 72 1.92 8.33 3.81
C ARG A 72 1.36 9.62 3.20
N GLU A 73 1.27 9.68 1.88
CA GLU A 73 0.63 10.75 1.12
C GLU A 73 -0.88 10.55 1.10
N THR A 74 -1.30 9.29 1.17
CA THR A 74 -2.69 8.87 1.28
C THR A 74 -2.87 8.14 2.60
N VAL A 75 -4.07 8.18 3.16
CA VAL A 75 -4.44 7.37 4.33
C VAL A 75 -5.54 6.40 3.97
N GLY A 76 -5.49 5.21 4.54
CA GLY A 76 -6.49 4.19 4.29
C GLY A 76 -6.42 3.08 5.31
N TYR A 77 -7.38 2.17 5.25
CA TYR A 77 -7.39 0.98 6.08
C TYR A 77 -7.87 -0.22 5.28
N ALA A 78 -7.55 -1.41 5.77
CA ALA A 78 -8.11 -2.66 5.31
C ALA A 78 -8.43 -3.55 6.51
N LEU A 79 -9.53 -4.29 6.41
CA LEU A 79 -9.95 -5.24 7.41
C LEU A 79 -9.68 -6.66 6.90
N VAL A 80 -9.13 -7.51 7.74
CA VAL A 80 -8.96 -8.94 7.47
C VAL A 80 -9.93 -9.67 8.39
N ILE A 81 -10.79 -10.52 7.83
CA ILE A 81 -11.75 -11.34 8.58
C ILE A 81 -11.60 -12.79 8.12
N GLY A 82 -11.40 -13.72 9.06
CA GLY A 82 -11.32 -15.15 8.78
C GLY A 82 -10.20 -15.49 7.78
N GLY A 83 -9.05 -14.82 7.90
CA GLY A 83 -7.91 -15.03 7.00
C GLY A 83 -8.14 -14.56 5.57
N ARG A 84 -9.02 -13.57 5.35
CA ARG A 84 -9.24 -12.94 4.04
C ARG A 84 -9.34 -11.43 4.18
N VAL A 85 -8.72 -10.69 3.27
CA VAL A 85 -8.94 -9.24 3.17
C VAL A 85 -10.39 -8.99 2.76
N HIS A 86 -11.12 -8.28 3.61
CA HIS A 86 -12.51 -7.92 3.40
C HIS A 86 -12.58 -6.64 2.54
N SER A 87 -13.11 -6.79 1.33
CA SER A 87 -13.39 -5.67 0.43
C SER A 87 -14.88 -5.73 0.04
N PRO A 88 -15.69 -4.71 0.40
CA PRO A 88 -17.10 -4.65 0.03
C PRO A 88 -17.33 -4.62 -1.49
N ALA A 89 -18.56 -4.94 -1.93
CA ALA A 89 -18.93 -4.87 -3.35
C ALA A 89 -18.81 -3.46 -3.96
N SER A 90 -18.92 -2.42 -3.13
CA SER A 90 -18.71 -1.02 -3.51
C SER A 90 -17.23 -0.60 -3.54
N GLY A 91 -16.29 -1.53 -3.32
CA GLY A 91 -14.86 -1.27 -3.22
C GLY A 91 -14.37 -1.02 -1.78
N PRO A 92 -13.08 -0.70 -1.62
CA PRO A 92 -12.44 -0.54 -0.32
C PRO A 92 -13.02 0.64 0.48
N GLY A 93 -13.03 0.51 1.81
CA GLY A 93 -13.35 1.62 2.70
C GLY A 93 -12.29 2.72 2.69
N THR A 94 -12.65 3.92 3.17
CA THR A 94 -11.70 5.03 3.32
C THR A 94 -11.85 5.74 4.66
N ILE A 95 -10.72 6.26 5.15
CA ILE A 95 -10.63 7.10 6.36
C ILE A 95 -10.11 8.51 6.05
N ALA A 96 -9.89 8.82 4.76
CA ALA A 96 -9.29 10.07 4.32
C ALA A 96 -10.03 11.31 4.84
N ASN A 97 -11.35 11.22 4.94
CA ASN A 97 -12.24 12.32 5.32
C ASN A 97 -12.62 12.33 6.80
N LEU A 98 -12.05 11.45 7.63
CA LEU A 98 -12.30 11.49 9.07
C LEU A 98 -11.90 12.87 9.63
N PRO A 99 -12.68 13.46 10.53
CA PRO A 99 -12.29 14.70 11.19
C PRO A 99 -10.96 14.51 11.93
N ALA A 100 -10.03 15.42 11.69
CA ALA A 100 -8.74 15.49 12.37
C ALA A 100 -8.53 16.91 12.87
N HIS A 101 -7.88 17.03 14.03
CA HIS A 101 -7.51 18.32 14.59
C HIS A 101 -6.02 18.36 14.86
N SER A 102 -5.36 19.41 14.37
CA SER A 102 -3.95 19.66 14.62
C SER A 102 -3.65 21.13 14.82
N GLU A 103 -2.81 21.44 15.80
CA GLU A 103 -2.36 22.82 16.03
C GLU A 103 -1.31 23.24 15.00
N LEU A 104 -0.37 22.34 14.66
CA LEU A 104 0.77 22.67 13.79
C LEU A 104 0.51 22.38 12.31
N LEU A 105 -0.35 21.42 11.98
CA LEU A 105 -0.61 20.96 10.61
C LEU A 105 -1.75 21.71 9.91
N GLY A 106 -2.38 22.69 10.57
CA GLY A 106 -3.35 23.59 9.93
C GLY A 106 -4.78 23.56 10.48
N GLY A 107 -4.97 23.18 11.74
CA GLY A 107 -6.26 23.28 12.44
C GLY A 107 -7.13 22.02 12.31
N SER A 108 -8.45 22.24 12.30
CA SER A 108 -9.45 21.19 12.07
C SER A 108 -9.64 20.95 10.57
N GLY A 109 -9.44 19.71 10.14
CA GLY A 109 -9.53 19.30 8.74
C GLY A 109 -9.90 17.83 8.57
N GLN A 110 -9.63 17.30 7.38
CA GLN A 110 -9.79 15.89 7.06
C GLN A 110 -8.47 15.16 7.28
N LEU A 111 -8.52 13.94 7.81
CA LEU A 111 -7.36 13.15 8.20
C LEU A 111 -6.26 13.14 7.13
N GLU A 112 -6.59 12.81 5.87
CA GLU A 112 -5.58 12.75 4.80
C GLU A 112 -4.91 14.10 4.59
N SER A 113 -5.70 15.17 4.49
CA SER A 113 -5.22 16.53 4.27
C SER A 113 -4.41 17.10 5.44
N THR A 114 -4.49 16.47 6.62
CA THR A 114 -3.75 16.86 7.81
C THR A 114 -2.42 16.12 7.93
N VAL A 115 -2.41 14.81 7.63
CA VAL A 115 -1.25 13.94 7.90
C VAL A 115 -0.47 13.51 6.65
N SER A 116 -0.86 13.96 5.46
CA SER A 116 -0.11 13.67 4.22
C SER A 116 1.32 14.25 4.27
N ASP A 117 2.23 13.69 3.47
CA ASP A 117 3.57 14.25 3.33
C ASP A 117 3.47 15.70 2.80
N GLU A 118 2.56 15.96 1.86
CA GLU A 118 2.28 17.33 1.39
C GLU A 118 1.90 18.30 2.52
N ALA A 119 0.97 17.90 3.40
CA ALA A 119 0.50 18.74 4.51
C ALA A 119 1.61 19.05 5.52
N VAL A 120 2.37 18.02 5.91
CA VAL A 120 3.51 18.14 6.83
C VAL A 120 4.59 19.05 6.23
N LEU A 121 4.90 18.87 4.94
CA LEU A 121 5.89 19.73 4.26
C LEU A 121 5.41 21.17 4.09
N ALA A 122 4.11 21.40 3.88
CA ALA A 122 3.56 22.75 3.84
C ALA A 122 3.70 23.45 5.20
N ALA A 123 3.38 22.74 6.29
CA ALA A 123 3.57 23.23 7.65
C ALA A 123 5.06 23.49 7.97
N ALA A 124 5.96 22.58 7.59
CA ALA A 124 7.41 22.74 7.79
C ALA A 124 7.97 24.00 7.10
N ARG A 125 7.49 24.31 5.88
CA ARG A 125 7.86 25.54 5.17
C ARG A 125 7.29 26.79 5.83
N ARG A 126 6.02 26.75 6.27
CA ARG A 126 5.38 27.84 7.01
C ARG A 126 6.14 28.17 8.31
N LEU A 127 6.63 27.14 8.99
CA LEU A 127 7.45 27.25 10.21
C LEU A 127 8.93 27.55 9.94
N ARG A 128 9.33 27.71 8.66
CA ARG A 128 10.72 27.97 8.23
C ARG A 128 11.74 26.91 8.67
N ILE A 129 11.28 25.67 8.90
CA ILE A 129 12.14 24.51 9.16
C ILE A 129 12.82 24.08 7.86
N LEU A 130 12.06 24.11 6.76
CA LEU A 130 12.54 23.86 5.41
C LEU A 130 12.47 25.15 4.57
N PRO A 131 13.35 25.31 3.57
CA PRO A 131 13.30 26.44 2.66
C PRO A 131 11.97 26.47 1.89
N ALA A 132 11.50 27.68 1.58
CA ALA A 132 10.25 27.88 0.81
C ALA A 132 10.34 27.28 -0.60
N VAL A 133 11.54 27.30 -1.20
CA VAL A 133 11.79 26.73 -2.53
C VAL A 133 12.02 25.22 -2.42
N ARG A 134 11.33 24.46 -3.27
CA ARG A 134 11.49 23.00 -3.36
C ARG A 134 12.85 22.68 -3.99
N ASN A 135 13.74 22.09 -3.20
CA ASN A 135 14.92 21.42 -3.71
C ASN A 135 14.64 19.91 -3.74
N GLY A 136 14.49 19.34 -4.94
CA GLY A 136 14.18 17.91 -5.11
C GLY A 136 12.70 17.55 -4.92
N GLY A 137 12.43 16.24 -4.87
CA GLY A 137 11.07 15.69 -4.76
C GLY A 137 10.54 15.67 -3.32
N PRO A 138 9.23 15.41 -3.13
CA PRO A 138 8.60 15.35 -1.80
C PRO A 138 9.28 14.37 -0.82
N ALA A 139 9.69 13.20 -1.29
CA ALA A 139 10.39 12.21 -0.47
C ALA A 139 11.73 12.74 0.08
N THR A 140 12.48 13.47 -0.74
CA THR A 140 13.72 14.14 -0.30
C THR A 140 13.43 15.18 0.77
N ALA A 141 12.36 15.96 0.60
CA ALA A 141 11.99 16.99 1.58
C ALA A 141 11.55 16.40 2.94
N ILE A 142 10.84 15.27 2.95
CA ILE A 142 10.51 14.54 4.20
C ILE A 142 11.78 14.03 4.88
N THR A 143 12.73 13.50 4.10
CA THR A 143 14.02 13.05 4.61
C THR A 143 14.79 14.20 5.28
N GLU A 144 14.81 15.39 4.67
CA GLU A 144 15.45 16.57 5.26
C GLU A 144 14.73 17.06 6.53
N LEU A 145 13.40 16.99 6.58
CA LEU A 145 12.64 17.30 7.81
C LEU A 145 13.00 16.35 8.96
N ILE A 146 13.04 15.04 8.68
CA ILE A 146 13.43 14.01 9.66
C ILE A 146 14.86 14.24 10.13
N LYS A 147 15.76 14.55 9.19
CA LYS A 147 17.15 14.89 9.51
C LYS A 147 17.22 16.11 10.43
N ALA A 148 16.48 17.18 10.14
CA ALA A 148 16.42 18.37 10.99
C ALA A 148 15.99 18.02 12.43
N ALA A 149 14.96 17.18 12.59
CA ALA A 149 14.49 16.70 13.89
C ALA A 149 15.59 15.91 14.63
N ARG A 150 16.27 14.99 13.95
CA ARG A 150 17.37 14.20 14.53
C ARG A 150 18.57 15.05 14.91
N THR A 151 18.86 16.12 14.16
CA THR A 151 19.93 17.08 14.48
C THR A 151 19.57 18.10 15.58
N GLY A 152 18.39 17.99 16.19
CA GLY A 152 18.01 18.80 17.35
C GLY A 152 17.09 19.99 17.05
N ASN A 153 16.54 20.11 15.84
CA ASN A 153 15.52 21.13 15.57
C ASN A 153 14.22 20.78 16.31
N GLN A 154 13.91 21.55 17.34
CA GLN A 154 12.77 21.31 18.22
C GLN A 154 11.42 21.41 17.49
N GLN A 155 11.25 22.41 16.62
CA GLN A 155 10.00 22.57 15.85
C GLN A 155 9.77 21.42 14.86
N ALA A 156 10.85 20.85 14.30
CA ALA A 156 10.77 19.66 13.45
C ALA A 156 10.30 18.44 14.23
N ARG A 157 10.80 18.25 15.47
CA ARG A 157 10.35 17.17 16.36
C ARG A 157 8.87 17.33 16.71
N GLU A 158 8.46 18.53 17.12
CA GLU A 158 7.07 18.84 17.46
C GLU A 158 6.13 18.61 16.28
N LEU A 159 6.53 18.98 15.07
CA LEU A 159 5.72 18.76 13.87
C LEU A 159 5.54 17.27 13.55
N LEU A 160 6.60 16.47 13.67
CA LEU A 160 6.52 15.02 13.46
C LEU A 160 5.74 14.31 14.59
N ALA A 161 5.91 14.76 15.83
CA ALA A 161 5.14 14.28 16.98
C ALA A 161 3.64 14.60 16.83
N GLU A 162 3.31 15.78 16.32
CA GLU A 162 1.92 16.17 16.06
C GLU A 162 1.28 15.31 14.96
N ARG A 163 2.01 15.01 13.88
CA ARG A 163 1.56 14.04 12.86
C ARG A 163 1.28 12.68 13.49
N ALA A 164 2.19 12.20 14.33
CA ALA A 164 2.07 10.93 15.03
C ALA A 164 0.86 10.90 15.99
N ARG A 165 0.62 11.99 16.74
CA ARG A 165 -0.55 12.14 17.62
C ARG A 165 -1.85 12.00 16.84
N VAL A 166 -2.01 12.74 15.75
CA VAL A 166 -3.23 12.70 14.90
C VAL A 166 -3.45 11.30 14.32
N LEU A 167 -2.38 10.61 13.90
CA LEU A 167 -2.46 9.24 13.40
C LEU A 167 -2.86 8.26 14.51
N GLY A 168 -2.25 8.35 15.71
CA GLY A 168 -2.61 7.51 16.86
C GLY A 168 -4.08 7.69 17.28
N GLU A 169 -4.56 8.92 17.26
CA GLU A 169 -5.98 9.22 17.48
C GLU A 169 -6.87 8.57 16.42
N ALA A 170 -6.54 8.69 15.14
CA ALA A 170 -7.32 8.07 14.07
C ALA A 170 -7.35 6.54 14.20
N VAL A 171 -6.21 5.93 14.54
CA VAL A 171 -6.08 4.50 14.78
C VAL A 171 -6.96 4.07 15.97
N ALA A 172 -6.99 4.84 17.06
CA ALA A 172 -7.85 4.56 18.22
C ALA A 172 -9.34 4.60 17.86
N LEU A 173 -9.76 5.58 17.05
CA LEU A 173 -11.15 5.67 16.59
C LEU A 173 -11.57 4.43 15.80
N LEU A 174 -10.71 3.97 14.88
CA LEU A 174 -10.99 2.77 14.08
C LEU A 174 -10.99 1.51 14.95
N ARG A 175 -10.05 1.42 15.89
CA ARG A 175 -9.99 0.33 16.86
C ARG A 175 -11.25 0.27 17.71
N ASP A 176 -11.75 1.40 18.20
CA ASP A 176 -12.96 1.43 19.03
C ASP A 176 -14.22 1.09 18.23
N LEU A 177 -14.25 1.48 16.95
CA LEU A 177 -15.36 1.19 16.04
C LEU A 177 -15.41 -0.27 15.59
N LEU A 178 -14.25 -0.84 15.24
CA LEU A 178 -14.16 -2.16 14.60
C LEU A 178 -13.77 -3.28 15.57
N ASN A 179 -13.13 -2.93 16.69
CA ASN A 179 -12.62 -3.83 17.74
C ASN A 179 -11.94 -5.10 17.20
N PRO A 180 -10.86 -4.97 16.41
CA PRO A 180 -10.15 -6.11 15.85
C PRO A 180 -9.31 -6.85 16.91
N ASP A 181 -8.99 -8.11 16.63
CA ASP A 181 -8.08 -8.92 17.46
C ASP A 181 -6.63 -8.42 17.33
N ASP A 182 -6.22 -8.06 16.11
CA ASP A 182 -4.89 -7.52 15.80
C ASP A 182 -4.95 -6.15 15.11
N LEU A 183 -3.96 -5.31 15.39
CA LEU A 183 -3.85 -3.95 14.86
C LEU A 183 -2.46 -3.73 14.29
N VAL A 184 -2.40 -3.51 12.98
CA VAL A 184 -1.16 -3.28 12.24
C VAL A 184 -1.18 -1.88 11.62
N VAL A 185 -0.09 -1.14 11.75
CA VAL A 185 0.13 0.14 11.07
C VAL A 185 1.28 0.02 10.08
N GLY A 186 1.15 0.69 8.95
CA GLY A 186 2.18 0.67 7.92
C GLY A 186 2.18 1.88 7.01
N GLY A 187 3.23 1.99 6.22
CA GLY A 187 3.52 3.18 5.42
C GLY A 187 4.50 4.12 6.12
N GLN A 188 5.11 4.97 5.30
CA GLN A 188 6.26 5.79 5.66
C GLN A 188 5.98 6.77 6.79
N ALA A 189 4.72 7.19 6.99
CA ALA A 189 4.34 8.04 8.11
C ALA A 189 4.60 7.37 9.49
N PHE A 190 4.59 6.04 9.54
CA PHE A 190 4.93 5.26 10.73
C PHE A 190 6.37 4.74 10.71
N THR A 191 6.93 4.41 9.53
CA THR A 191 8.20 3.69 9.43
C THR A 191 9.44 4.56 9.25
N GLU A 192 9.35 5.75 8.66
CA GLU A 192 10.54 6.58 8.35
C GLU A 192 11.11 7.32 9.58
N TYR A 193 10.25 7.56 10.58
CA TYR A 193 10.61 8.16 11.86
C TYR A 193 10.09 7.30 13.02
N PRO A 194 10.75 6.16 13.32
CA PRO A 194 10.33 5.24 14.39
C PRO A 194 10.21 5.91 15.76
N GLU A 195 10.99 6.97 16.02
CA GLU A 195 10.90 7.77 17.23
C GLU A 195 9.50 8.39 17.43
N GLY A 196 8.72 8.56 16.35
CA GLY A 196 7.34 9.03 16.41
C GLY A 196 6.34 7.99 16.94
N MET A 197 6.68 6.69 16.97
CA MET A 197 5.75 5.65 17.38
C MET A 197 5.31 5.79 18.85
N GLU A 198 6.19 6.28 19.72
CA GLU A 198 5.82 6.57 21.12
C GLU A 198 4.65 7.57 21.19
N HIS A 199 4.62 8.57 20.31
CA HIS A 199 3.52 9.53 20.22
C HIS A 199 2.26 8.93 19.60
N VAL A 200 2.39 8.01 18.64
CA VAL A 200 1.26 7.26 18.09
C VAL A 200 0.61 6.42 19.19
N GLU A 201 1.39 5.65 19.93
CA GLU A 201 0.93 4.76 21.00
C GLU A 201 0.33 5.54 22.17
N ALA A 202 0.96 6.64 22.59
CA ALA A 202 0.45 7.50 23.65
C ALA A 202 -0.90 8.11 23.27
N ALA A 203 -1.03 8.66 22.06
CA ALA A 203 -2.28 9.24 21.58
C ALA A 203 -3.37 8.18 21.37
N PHE A 204 -2.99 6.99 20.90
CA PHE A 204 -3.88 5.85 20.79
C PHE A 204 -4.46 5.43 22.15
N ALA A 205 -3.58 5.24 23.15
CA ALA A 205 -3.96 4.82 24.48
C ALA A 205 -4.81 5.89 25.21
N ALA A 206 -4.51 7.17 24.99
CA ALA A 206 -5.28 8.27 25.59
C ALA A 206 -6.70 8.41 24.99
N ARG A 207 -6.87 8.10 23.71
CA ARG A 207 -8.16 8.27 23.01
C ARG A 207 -9.06 7.04 23.10
N SER A 208 -8.49 5.84 23.09
CA SER A 208 -9.26 4.60 23.02
C SER A 208 -10.00 4.32 24.34
N VAL A 209 -11.26 3.88 24.25
CA VAL A 209 -12.10 3.60 25.43
C VAL A 209 -12.16 2.12 25.81
N LEU A 210 -11.59 1.22 25.02
CA LEU A 210 -11.57 -0.22 25.32
C LEU A 210 -10.20 -0.63 25.92
N PRO A 211 -10.04 -1.86 26.45
CA PRO A 211 -8.79 -2.31 27.08
C PRO A 211 -7.54 -2.13 26.20
N ALA A 212 -6.36 -2.03 26.83
CA ALA A 212 -5.10 -1.85 26.12
C ALA A 212 -4.89 -2.89 25.01
N ARG A 213 -4.37 -2.43 23.87
CA ARG A 213 -4.07 -3.24 22.69
C ARG A 213 -2.78 -2.71 22.07
N ASP A 214 -1.87 -3.62 21.73
CA ASP A 214 -0.61 -3.23 21.10
C ASP A 214 -0.83 -2.88 19.63
N ILE A 215 -0.14 -1.83 19.18
CA ILE A 215 -0.02 -1.49 17.77
C ILE A 215 1.22 -2.21 17.22
N GLN A 216 1.04 -2.96 16.13
CA GLN A 216 2.15 -3.64 15.46
C GLN A 216 2.56 -2.85 14.22
N LEU A 217 3.87 -2.66 14.03
CA LEU A 217 4.38 -2.11 12.77
C LEU A 217 4.40 -3.21 11.70
N THR A 218 4.13 -2.83 10.46
CA THR A 218 4.26 -3.69 9.27
C THR A 218 5.58 -4.47 9.24
N ALA A 219 5.51 -5.76 8.89
CA ALA A 219 6.70 -6.61 8.76
C ALA A 219 7.58 -6.23 7.55
N PHE A 220 7.03 -5.44 6.61
CA PHE A 220 7.71 -5.06 5.37
C PHE A 220 8.40 -3.70 5.44
N GLY A 221 8.24 -2.96 6.53
CA GLY A 221 8.82 -1.62 6.70
C GLY A 221 8.50 -0.70 5.52
N ASN A 222 9.53 -0.10 4.93
CA ASN A 222 9.40 0.80 3.79
C ASN A 222 9.13 0.10 2.44
N ARG A 223 9.18 -1.24 2.38
CA ARG A 223 8.93 -2.04 1.16
C ARG A 223 7.51 -2.60 1.07
N VAL A 224 6.61 -2.17 1.95
CA VAL A 224 5.24 -2.69 2.02
C VAL A 224 4.45 -2.49 0.71
N GLN A 225 4.73 -1.41 -0.02
CA GLN A 225 4.14 -1.15 -1.34
C GLN A 225 4.58 -2.18 -2.39
N GLU A 226 5.85 -2.58 -2.37
CA GLU A 226 6.40 -3.61 -3.27
C GLU A 226 5.78 -4.98 -2.95
N ALA A 227 5.71 -5.31 -1.66
CA ALA A 227 5.08 -6.55 -1.19
C ALA A 227 3.60 -6.62 -1.58
N GLY A 228 2.86 -5.52 -1.38
CA GLY A 228 1.46 -5.41 -1.80
C GLY A 228 1.30 -5.63 -3.31
N ALA A 229 2.11 -4.97 -4.14
CA ALA A 229 2.07 -5.16 -5.59
C ALA A 229 2.33 -6.62 -6.01
N GLY A 230 3.28 -7.29 -5.35
CA GLY A 230 3.57 -8.72 -5.57
C GLY A 230 2.40 -9.62 -5.20
N ILE A 231 1.72 -9.35 -4.07
CA ILE A 231 0.54 -10.11 -3.65
C ILE A 231 -0.63 -9.98 -4.63
N VAL A 232 -0.85 -8.82 -5.24
CA VAL A 232 -1.93 -8.70 -6.25
C VAL A 232 -1.71 -9.66 -7.41
N SER A 233 -0.46 -9.82 -7.86
CA SER A 233 -0.12 -10.75 -8.92
C SER A 233 -0.27 -12.22 -8.49
N LEU A 234 0.09 -12.53 -7.23
CA LEU A 234 -0.04 -13.88 -6.68
C LEU A 234 -1.49 -14.22 -6.26
N GLY A 235 -2.32 -13.24 -5.96
CA GLY A 235 -3.68 -13.44 -5.44
C GLY A 235 -4.57 -14.24 -6.39
N GLY A 236 -4.43 -14.01 -7.71
CA GLY A 236 -5.13 -14.79 -8.72
C GLY A 236 -4.68 -16.26 -8.79
N LEU A 237 -3.42 -16.55 -8.44
CA LEU A 237 -2.89 -17.90 -8.32
C LEU A 237 -3.30 -18.56 -7.01
N TYR A 238 -3.31 -17.82 -5.89
CA TYR A 238 -3.74 -18.37 -4.60
C TYR A 238 -5.25 -18.64 -4.53
N ALA A 239 -6.07 -17.83 -5.21
CA ALA A 239 -7.52 -18.02 -5.24
C ALA A 239 -7.95 -19.22 -6.11
N ASP A 240 -7.23 -19.48 -7.21
CA ASP A 240 -7.47 -20.62 -8.09
C ASP A 240 -6.15 -21.15 -8.69
N PRO A 241 -5.38 -21.94 -7.91
CA PRO A 241 -4.07 -22.42 -8.36
C PRO A 241 -4.19 -23.35 -9.56
N LEU A 242 -5.25 -24.17 -9.63
CA LEU A 242 -5.46 -25.10 -10.73
C LEU A 242 -5.87 -24.38 -12.02
N GLY A 243 -6.77 -23.41 -11.95
CA GLY A 243 -7.13 -22.59 -13.12
C GLY A 243 -6.01 -21.64 -13.53
N GLY A 244 -5.19 -21.17 -12.59
CA GLY A 244 -3.94 -20.47 -12.86
C GLY A 244 -2.96 -21.32 -13.67
N MET A 245 -2.70 -22.55 -13.22
CA MET A 245 -1.83 -23.50 -13.94
C MET A 245 -2.39 -23.88 -15.31
N ARG A 246 -3.71 -24.11 -15.43
CA ARG A 246 -4.34 -24.40 -16.73
C ARG A 246 -4.21 -23.25 -17.72
N ARG A 247 -4.35 -22.00 -17.27
CA ARG A 247 -4.12 -20.80 -18.12
C ARG A 247 -2.66 -20.69 -18.55
N ALA A 248 -1.71 -20.98 -17.67
CA ALA A 248 -0.29 -21.00 -18.02
C ALA A 248 0.05 -22.11 -19.04
N LEU A 249 -0.55 -23.30 -18.89
CA LEU A 249 -0.35 -24.44 -19.79
C LEU A 249 -1.11 -24.31 -21.13
N GLY A 250 -2.19 -23.52 -21.17
CA GLY A 250 -3.02 -23.27 -22.35
C GLY A 250 -2.61 -22.03 -23.15
N ALA A 251 -1.65 -21.22 -22.68
CA ALA A 251 -1.14 -20.08 -23.42
C ALA A 251 -0.27 -20.56 -24.59
N PRO A 252 -0.56 -20.18 -25.85
CA PRO A 252 0.26 -20.60 -26.98
C PRO A 252 1.69 -20.08 -26.79
N ALA A 253 2.67 -20.99 -26.84
CA ALA A 253 4.08 -20.68 -26.75
C ALA A 253 4.47 -19.68 -27.86
N ARG A 254 4.56 -18.39 -27.52
CA ARG A 254 5.13 -17.39 -28.42
C ARG A 254 6.65 -17.56 -28.42
N GLY A 255 7.15 -18.23 -29.46
CA GLY A 255 8.52 -18.09 -29.94
C GLY A 255 9.51 -19.15 -29.46
N ALA A 256 9.46 -20.35 -30.03
CA ALA A 256 10.66 -21.15 -30.22
C ALA A 256 11.11 -20.98 -31.69
N LEU A 257 12.18 -20.21 -31.87
CA LEU A 257 12.99 -20.15 -33.08
C LEU A 257 13.53 -21.54 -33.43
N GLY A 258 13.52 -21.87 -34.72
CA GLY A 258 14.34 -22.95 -35.28
C GLY A 258 13.56 -23.93 -36.13
N SER A 259 13.46 -23.64 -37.43
CA SER A 259 13.09 -24.61 -38.47
C SER A 259 13.87 -25.93 -38.29
N PRO A 260 13.26 -27.09 -38.54
CA PRO A 260 14.01 -28.34 -38.57
C PRO A 260 15.01 -28.27 -39.72
N LEU A 261 16.30 -28.36 -39.39
CA LEU A 261 17.38 -28.58 -40.33
C LEU A 261 17.07 -29.85 -41.14
N ARG A 262 16.60 -29.66 -42.38
CA ARG A 262 16.62 -30.69 -43.41
C ARG A 262 18.09 -30.98 -43.73
N VAL A 263 18.59 -32.13 -43.30
CA VAL A 263 19.82 -32.70 -43.87
C VAL A 263 19.44 -33.29 -45.23
N THR A 264 19.51 -32.46 -46.27
CA THR A 264 19.54 -32.91 -47.66
C THR A 264 21.00 -33.22 -48.01
N GLY A 265 21.38 -34.50 -47.99
CA GLY A 265 22.57 -34.98 -48.69
C GLY A 265 22.20 -35.18 -50.16
N ALA A 266 22.77 -34.39 -51.06
CA ALA A 266 22.58 -34.51 -52.50
C ALA A 266 23.89 -34.94 -53.18
N ALA A 267 23.80 -36.05 -53.94
CA ALA A 267 24.49 -36.44 -55.19
C ALA A 267 26.05 -36.50 -55.18
N ALA A 268 26.75 -37.34 -55.95
CA ALA A 268 26.53 -37.87 -57.31
C ALA A 268 27.57 -39.00 -57.60
N PRO A 269 27.85 -39.45 -58.84
CA PRO A 269 27.01 -39.67 -60.03
C PRO A 269 27.13 -41.11 -60.60
N ASP A 270 26.31 -41.37 -61.63
CA ASP A 270 26.34 -42.52 -62.55
C ASP A 270 27.72 -42.84 -63.16
N THR A 271 27.94 -44.14 -63.42
CA THR A 271 28.51 -44.60 -64.69
C THR A 271 27.71 -45.80 -65.19
N SER A 272 27.17 -45.64 -66.39
CA SER A 272 26.43 -46.65 -67.13
C SER A 272 27.38 -47.68 -67.76
N ALA A 273 26.80 -48.78 -68.24
CA ALA A 273 27.31 -49.42 -69.45
C ALA A 273 27.03 -48.54 -70.67
#